data_AF-A0AA39GUF8-F1
#
_entry.id   AF-A0AA39GUF8-F1
#
_cell.length_a   1.000
_cell.length_b   1.000
_cell.length_c   1.000
_cell.angle_alpha   90.00
_cell.angle_beta   90.00
_cell.angle_gamma   90.00
#
_symmetry.space_group_name_H-M   'P 1'
#
loop_
_entity.id
_entity.type
_entity.pdbx_description
1 polymer ?
#
loop_
_entity_poly.entity_id
_entity_poly.type
_entity_poly.pdbx_seq_one_letter_code
_entity_poly.pdbx_strand_id
1 'polypeptide(L)'
;MCCHYDVLEIEPLRPSSPLTKCPVVNTNERSITAHFYGFWMDFSTLRSFAWLDEHDLRQAPNAKYVKLNKENENKKLRDAGKKQRNEQIRELVQFARKRDKRVMAYRQVREERRQLQAQKQRKIVSGKFDSSLSTCNITRRTINKTKIICWIYAK
;
A
#
# COMPACT_ATOMS: atom_id res chain seq x y z
N MET A 1 6.22 -31.12 -34.83
CA MET A 1 4.89 -31.70 -34.55
C MET A 1 4.10 -30.69 -33.76
N CYS A 2 3.08 -30.10 -34.39
CA CYS A 2 2.18 -29.15 -33.78
C CYS A 2 1.25 -29.90 -32.81
N CYS A 3 1.48 -29.76 -31.50
CA CYS A 3 0.49 -30.16 -30.51
C CYS A 3 -0.49 -28.98 -30.29
N HIS A 4 -1.65 -29.15 -30.94
CA HIS A 4 -2.99 -28.75 -30.53
C HIS A 4 -3.10 -27.59 -29.53
N TYR A 5 -3.54 -26.44 -30.02
CA TYR A 5 -4.17 -25.41 -29.20
C TYR A 5 -5.38 -26.03 -28.48
N ASP A 6 -5.27 -26.24 -27.17
CA ASP A 6 -6.44 -26.47 -26.32
C ASP A 6 -7.24 -25.17 -26.25
N VAL A 7 -8.21 -25.10 -27.16
CA VAL A 7 -9.36 -24.20 -27.14
C VAL A 7 -10.08 -24.38 -25.80
N LEU A 8 -10.06 -23.33 -24.98
CA LEU A 8 -11.15 -22.93 -24.10
C LEU A 8 -12.01 -24.06 -23.49
N GLU A 9 -11.47 -24.77 -22.50
CA GLU A 9 -12.31 -25.14 -21.36
C GLU A 9 -12.16 -24.04 -20.32
N ILE A 10 -13.03 -23.02 -20.44
CA ILE A 10 -13.45 -22.27 -19.26
C ILE A 10 -14.25 -23.26 -18.44
N GLU A 11 -13.57 -24.08 -17.62
CA GLU A 11 -14.26 -24.84 -16.59
C GLU A 11 -15.07 -23.84 -15.76
N PRO A 12 -16.40 -24.06 -15.58
CA PRO A 12 -17.17 -23.26 -14.65
C PRO A 12 -16.51 -23.41 -13.28
N LEU A 13 -16.06 -22.26 -12.73
CA LEU A 13 -15.33 -22.14 -11.47
C LEU A 13 -15.85 -23.13 -10.42
N ARG A 14 -15.11 -24.21 -10.18
CA ARG A 14 -15.36 -25.12 -9.06
C ARG A 14 -14.98 -24.35 -7.78
N PRO A 15 -15.93 -24.02 -6.88
CA PRO A 15 -15.63 -23.19 -5.72
C PRO A 15 -15.07 -24.08 -4.61
N SER A 16 -13.77 -24.35 -4.65
CA SER A 16 -13.08 -25.02 -3.54
C SER A 16 -11.80 -24.28 -3.16
N SER A 17 -11.96 -23.08 -2.63
CA SER A 17 -10.97 -22.41 -1.79
C SER A 17 -11.67 -21.31 -0.97
N PRO A 18 -11.30 -21.08 0.30
CA PRO A 18 -12.05 -20.23 1.21
C PRO A 18 -12.11 -18.82 0.65
N LEU A 19 -13.30 -18.46 0.18
CA LEU A 19 -13.76 -17.13 -0.19
C LEU A 19 -12.62 -16.18 -0.53
N THR A 20 -12.32 -16.16 -1.83
CA THR A 20 -12.17 -14.93 -2.61
C THR A 20 -12.65 -13.75 -1.76
N LYS A 21 -11.75 -12.83 -1.43
CA LYS A 21 -12.09 -11.53 -0.81
C LYS A 21 -12.88 -10.70 -1.83
N CYS A 22 -14.03 -11.21 -2.28
CA CYS A 22 -15.08 -10.42 -2.86
C CYS A 22 -15.42 -9.40 -1.78
N PRO A 23 -15.27 -8.10 -2.07
CA PRO A 23 -15.51 -7.10 -1.05
C PRO A 23 -16.97 -7.23 -0.60
N VAL A 24 -17.16 -7.59 0.67
CA VAL A 24 -18.45 -7.47 1.35
C VAL A 24 -18.83 -6.01 1.19
N VAL A 25 -19.86 -5.77 0.37
CA VAL A 25 -20.25 -4.42 -0.06
C VAL A 25 -20.79 -3.68 1.15
N ASN A 26 -19.93 -2.89 1.78
CA ASN A 26 -20.33 -1.87 2.73
C ASN A 26 -20.84 -0.65 1.95
N THR A 27 -21.99 -0.14 2.38
CA THR A 27 -22.99 0.71 1.69
C THR A 27 -22.53 2.13 1.29
N ASN A 28 -21.23 2.42 1.32
CA ASN A 28 -20.68 3.74 1.05
C ASN A 28 -19.88 3.71 -0.28
N GLU A 29 -20.29 4.48 -1.30
CA GLU A 29 -19.64 4.50 -2.64
C GLU A 29 -18.12 4.70 -2.60
N ARG A 30 -17.65 5.51 -1.65
CA ARG A 30 -16.22 5.78 -1.42
C ARG A 30 -15.46 4.54 -0.97
N SER A 31 -16.07 3.74 -0.09
CA SER A 31 -15.52 2.48 0.39
C SER A 31 -15.42 1.49 -0.75
N ILE A 32 -16.46 1.38 -1.58
CA ILE A 32 -16.53 0.46 -2.71
C ILE A 32 -15.39 0.73 -3.71
N THR A 33 -15.15 2.00 -4.05
CA THR A 33 -14.07 2.38 -4.97
C THR A 33 -12.68 2.02 -4.41
N ALA A 34 -12.46 2.24 -3.11
CA ALA A 34 -11.19 1.92 -2.46
C ALA A 34 -10.94 0.40 -2.40
N HIS A 35 -11.96 -0.39 -2.04
CA HIS A 35 -11.86 -1.85 -1.97
C HIS A 35 -11.63 -2.47 -3.35
N PHE A 36 -12.33 -1.97 -4.38
CA PHE A 36 -12.15 -2.42 -5.76
C PHE A 36 -10.70 -2.25 -6.20
N TYR A 37 -10.16 -1.03 -6.13
CA TYR A 37 -8.77 -0.80 -6.54
C TYR A 37 -7.75 -1.47 -5.62
N GLY A 38 -8.05 -1.65 -4.33
CA GLY A 38 -7.21 -2.43 -3.42
C GLY A 38 -7.06 -3.89 -3.87
N PHE A 39 -8.19 -4.56 -4.13
CA PHE A 39 -8.19 -5.95 -4.63
C PHE A 39 -7.37 -6.10 -5.92
N TRP A 40 -7.58 -5.20 -6.88
CA TRP A 40 -6.91 -5.27 -8.17
C TRP A 40 -5.43 -4.89 -8.13
N MET A 41 -5.01 -4.06 -7.17
CA MET A 41 -3.59 -3.76 -6.96
C MET A 41 -2.83 -4.95 -6.37
N ASP A 42 -3.50 -5.75 -5.53
CA ASP A 42 -2.95 -6.95 -4.90
C ASP A 42 -3.22 -8.23 -5.73
N PHE A 43 -3.66 -8.08 -6.98
CA PHE A 43 -4.01 -9.20 -7.84
C PHE A 43 -2.80 -10.09 -8.14
N SER A 44 -3.01 -11.41 -8.04
CA SER A 44 -2.03 -12.43 -8.42
C SER A 44 -2.68 -13.51 -9.26
N THR A 45 -1.99 -13.90 -10.34
CA THR A 45 -2.46 -14.98 -11.20
C THR A 45 -2.25 -16.36 -10.56
N LEU A 46 -3.29 -17.21 -10.61
CA LEU A 46 -3.22 -18.63 -10.24
C LEU A 46 -2.76 -19.52 -11.41
N ARG A 47 -2.49 -18.93 -12.57
CA ARG A 47 -2.06 -19.66 -13.76
C ARG A 47 -0.67 -20.27 -13.51
N SER A 48 -0.47 -21.51 -13.95
CA SER A 48 0.74 -22.28 -13.66
C SER A 48 1.97 -21.83 -14.45
N PHE A 49 1.80 -21.27 -15.66
CA PHE A 49 2.88 -20.91 -16.60
C PHE A 49 3.79 -22.07 -17.00
N ALA A 50 3.31 -23.32 -16.89
CA ALA A 50 4.12 -24.51 -17.19
C ALA A 50 4.60 -24.61 -18.65
N TRP A 51 3.97 -23.90 -19.59
CA TRP A 51 4.39 -23.86 -21.00
C TRP A 51 5.65 -22.99 -21.24
N LEU A 52 6.10 -22.24 -20.23
CA LEU A 52 7.36 -21.50 -20.27
C LEU A 52 8.55 -22.36 -19.84
N ASP A 53 8.32 -23.62 -19.44
CA ASP A 53 9.40 -24.51 -19.02
C ASP A 53 10.23 -24.93 -20.25
N GLU A 54 11.50 -24.51 -20.30
CA GLU A 54 12.44 -24.84 -21.37
C GLU A 54 13.13 -26.19 -21.16
N HIS A 55 13.23 -26.66 -19.92
CA HIS A 55 13.94 -27.88 -19.57
C HIS A 55 13.00 -29.01 -19.15
N ASP A 56 13.05 -30.14 -19.85
CA ASP A 56 12.31 -31.34 -19.43
C ASP A 56 13.05 -32.05 -18.29
N LEU A 57 12.42 -32.11 -17.11
CA LEU A 57 12.97 -32.76 -15.92
C LEU A 57 13.10 -34.28 -16.07
N ARG A 58 12.45 -34.89 -17.07
CA ARG A 58 12.53 -36.33 -17.36
C ARG A 58 13.79 -36.69 -18.17
N GLN A 59 14.29 -35.75 -18.95
CA GLN A 59 15.49 -35.93 -19.79
C GLN A 59 16.77 -35.53 -19.05
N ALA A 60 16.66 -34.92 -17.87
CA ALA A 60 17.80 -34.54 -17.06
C ALA A 60 18.55 -35.79 -16.53
N PRO A 61 19.89 -35.80 -16.53
CA PRO A 61 20.68 -36.82 -15.88
C PRO A 61 20.26 -37.01 -14.41
N ASN A 62 20.25 -38.25 -13.91
CA ASN A 62 19.84 -38.60 -12.53
C ASN A 62 20.72 -37.98 -11.42
N ALA A 63 21.71 -37.17 -11.78
CA ALA A 63 22.46 -36.35 -10.85
C ALA A 63 21.52 -35.33 -10.19
N LYS A 64 21.29 -35.50 -8.89
CA LYS A 64 20.42 -34.64 -8.06
C LYS A 64 20.68 -33.13 -8.28
N TYR A 65 21.95 -32.75 -8.40
CA TYR A 65 22.35 -31.36 -8.64
C TYR A 65 21.89 -30.83 -10.00
N VAL A 66 22.05 -31.62 -11.07
CA VAL A 66 21.67 -31.23 -12.43
C VAL A 66 20.15 -31.06 -12.52
N LYS A 67 19.38 -31.98 -11.92
CA LYS A 67 17.92 -31.88 -11.86
C LYS A 67 17.45 -30.65 -11.10
N LEU A 68 18.04 -30.36 -9.93
CA LEU A 68 17.69 -29.18 -9.15
C LEU A 68 18.02 -27.88 -9.91
N ASN A 69 19.16 -27.83 -10.59
CA ASN A 69 19.52 -26.65 -11.37
C ASN A 69 18.52 -26.41 -12.51
N LYS A 70 18.12 -27.47 -13.22
CA LYS A 70 17.12 -27.38 -14.29
C LYS A 70 15.72 -27.00 -13.78
N GLU A 71 15.31 -27.50 -12.62
CA GLU A 71 14.06 -27.10 -11.98
C GLU A 71 14.08 -25.62 -11.54
N ASN A 72 15.21 -25.15 -11.02
CA ASN A 72 15.39 -23.75 -10.65
C ASN A 72 15.35 -22.81 -11.86
N GLU A 73 15.92 -23.21 -13.00
CA GLU A 73 15.85 -22.48 -14.26
C GLU A 73 14.39 -22.35 -14.73
N ASN A 74 13.63 -23.45 -14.76
CA ASN A 74 12.20 -23.40 -15.10
C ASN A 74 11.39 -22.55 -14.10
N LYS A 75 11.69 -22.67 -12.80
CA LYS A 75 11.02 -21.85 -11.78
C LYS A 75 11.23 -20.36 -12.04
N LYS A 76 12.45 -19.94 -12.41
CA LYS A 76 12.73 -18.54 -12.78
C LYS A 76 11.90 -18.08 -13.97
N LEU A 77 11.76 -18.92 -15.00
CA LEU A 77 10.94 -18.61 -16.19
C LEU A 77 9.45 -18.47 -15.83
N ARG A 78 8.92 -19.37 -15.01
CA ARG A 78 7.53 -19.28 -14.52
C ARG A 78 7.29 -18.04 -13.67
N ASP A 79 8.21 -17.74 -12.75
CA ASP A 79 8.10 -16.58 -11.86
C ASP A 79 8.23 -15.27 -12.65
N ALA A 80 9.08 -15.24 -13.69
CA ALA A 80 9.16 -14.11 -14.62
C ALA A 80 7.84 -13.90 -15.39
N GLY A 81 7.25 -14.96 -15.95
CA GLY A 81 5.95 -14.89 -16.63
C GLY A 81 4.81 -14.41 -15.71
N LYS A 82 4.76 -14.93 -14.48
CA LYS A 82 3.81 -14.46 -13.44
C LYS A 82 4.02 -12.99 -13.13
N LYS A 83 5.26 -12.56 -12.94
CA LYS A 83 5.60 -11.17 -12.64
C LYS A 83 5.17 -10.24 -13.77
N GLN A 84 5.48 -10.59 -15.01
CA GLN A 84 5.11 -9.81 -16.19
C GLN A 84 3.59 -9.65 -16.29
N ARG A 85 2.83 -10.74 -16.15
CA ARG A 85 1.36 -10.69 -16.20
C ARG A 85 0.77 -9.84 -15.07
N ASN A 86 1.27 -10.00 -13.85
CA ASN A 86 0.80 -9.21 -12.71
C ASN A 86 1.15 -7.72 -12.89
N GLU A 87 2.31 -7.39 -13.47
CA GLU A 87 2.68 -6.00 -13.76
C GLU A 87 1.77 -5.39 -14.83
N GLN A 88 1.48 -6.09 -15.92
CA GLN A 88 0.53 -5.63 -16.94
C GLN A 88 -0.85 -5.32 -16.33
N ILE A 89 -1.31 -6.15 -15.38
CA ILE A 89 -2.58 -5.91 -14.69
C ILE A 89 -2.48 -4.69 -13.79
N ARG A 90 -1.39 -4.53 -13.03
CA ARG A 90 -1.16 -3.32 -12.23
C ARG A 90 -1.13 -2.06 -13.10
N GLU A 91 -0.46 -2.08 -14.24
CA GLU A 91 -0.41 -0.97 -15.20
C GLU A 91 -1.80 -0.63 -15.72
N LEU A 92 -2.59 -1.64 -16.11
CA LEU A 92 -3.97 -1.45 -16.55
C LEU A 92 -4.85 -0.83 -15.45
N VAL A 93 -4.71 -1.31 -14.22
CA VAL A 93 -5.47 -0.82 -13.06
C VAL A 93 -5.06 0.61 -12.74
N GLN A 94 -3.77 0.95 -12.81
CA GLN A 94 -3.29 2.32 -12.66
C GLN A 94 -3.84 3.24 -13.76
N PHE A 95 -3.88 2.77 -15.01
CA PHE A 95 -4.45 3.50 -16.13
C PHE A 95 -5.94 3.80 -15.91
N ALA A 96 -6.71 2.81 -15.46
CA ALA A 96 -8.12 2.97 -15.11
C ALA A 96 -8.29 3.95 -13.93
N ARG A 97 -7.50 3.78 -12.85
CA ARG A 97 -7.53 4.62 -11.66
C ARG A 97 -7.21 6.08 -11.95
N LYS A 98 -6.32 6.36 -12.91
CA LYS A 98 -5.97 7.72 -13.34
C LYS A 98 -7.14 8.43 -14.05
N ARG A 99 -8.02 7.69 -14.75
CA ARG A 99 -9.15 8.24 -15.51
C ARG A 99 -10.47 8.29 -14.75
N ASP A 100 -10.62 7.54 -13.67
CA ASP A 100 -11.87 7.51 -12.91
C ASP A 100 -12.16 8.86 -12.23
N LYS A 101 -13.25 9.52 -12.64
CA LYS A 101 -13.70 10.82 -12.12
C LYS A 101 -13.89 10.80 -10.60
N ARG A 102 -14.36 9.69 -10.03
CA ARG A 102 -14.58 9.54 -8.57
C ARG A 102 -13.26 9.60 -7.82
N VAL A 103 -12.23 8.94 -8.37
CA VAL A 103 -10.89 8.92 -7.81
C VAL A 103 -10.19 10.27 -7.99
N MET A 104 -10.39 10.93 -9.14
CA MET A 104 -9.84 12.26 -9.40
C MET A 104 -10.40 13.31 -8.43
N ALA A 105 -11.72 13.37 -8.25
CA ALA A 105 -12.36 14.29 -7.30
C ALA A 105 -11.85 14.05 -5.86
N TYR A 106 -11.74 12.78 -5.44
CA TYR A 106 -11.17 12.44 -4.14
C TYR A 106 -9.71 12.89 -3.99
N ARG A 107 -8.90 12.74 -5.05
CA ARG A 107 -7.49 13.13 -5.06
C ARG A 107 -7.31 14.63 -4.88
N GLN A 108 -8.13 15.44 -5.55
CA GLN A 108 -8.12 16.91 -5.43
C GLN A 108 -8.42 17.34 -3.99
N VAL A 109 -9.54 16.87 -3.43
CA VAL A 109 -9.93 17.19 -2.03
C VAL A 109 -8.84 16.77 -1.03
N ARG A 110 -8.21 15.61 -1.25
CA ARG A 110 -7.14 15.13 -0.37
C ARG A 110 -5.85 15.95 -0.50
N GLU A 111 -5.55 16.48 -1.68
CA GLU A 111 -4.39 17.35 -1.92
C GLU A 111 -4.59 18.72 -1.26
N GLU A 112 -5.75 19.33 -1.47
CA GLU A 112 -6.13 20.61 -0.83
C GLU A 112 -6.04 20.50 0.70
N ARG A 113 -6.57 19.42 1.27
CA ARG A 113 -6.47 19.17 2.71
C ARG A 113 -5.02 19.07 3.19
N ARG A 114 -4.15 18.41 2.42
CA ARG A 114 -2.71 18.29 2.73
C ARG A 114 -2.03 19.66 2.67
N GLN A 115 -2.32 20.47 1.65
CA GLN A 115 -1.77 21.81 1.50
C GLN A 115 -2.21 22.72 2.65
N LEU A 116 -3.49 22.70 3.02
CA LEU A 116 -4.00 23.45 4.17
C LEU A 116 -3.32 23.02 5.47
N GLN A 117 -3.12 21.71 5.68
CA GLN A 117 -2.44 21.21 6.86
C GLN A 117 -0.95 21.61 6.88
N ALA A 118 -0.26 21.55 5.74
CA ALA A 118 1.12 21.99 5.61
C ALA A 118 1.27 23.50 5.85
N GLN A 119 0.34 24.33 5.36
CA GLN A 119 0.30 25.76 5.65
C GLN A 119 0.05 26.04 7.13
N LYS A 120 -0.87 25.32 7.78
CA LYS A 120 -1.09 25.42 9.23
C LYS A 120 0.17 25.04 10.02
N GLN A 121 0.83 23.95 9.66
CA GLN A 121 2.09 23.53 10.29
C GLN A 121 3.20 24.57 10.08
N ARG A 122 3.36 25.10 8.86
CA ARG A 122 4.31 26.19 8.59
C ARG A 122 4.01 27.43 9.43
N LYS A 123 2.75 27.82 9.58
CA LYS A 123 2.33 28.94 10.43
C LYS A 123 2.56 28.68 11.93
N ILE A 124 2.43 27.44 12.39
CA ILE A 124 2.75 27.05 13.77
C ILE A 124 4.27 27.10 13.99
N VAL A 125 5.08 26.70 13.01
CA VAL A 125 6.55 26.74 13.10
C VAL A 125 7.10 28.16 12.95
N SER A 126 6.54 28.97 12.05
CA SER A 126 6.91 30.38 11.86
C SER A 126 6.30 31.30 12.92
N GLY A 127 5.19 30.86 13.53
CA GLY A 127 4.64 31.40 14.76
C GLY A 127 5.61 31.11 15.88
N LYS A 128 6.61 31.98 15.99
CA LYS A 128 7.61 32.08 17.05
C LYS A 128 7.13 31.44 18.35
N PHE A 129 7.91 30.49 18.86
CA PHE A 129 8.12 30.40 20.30
C PHE A 129 8.70 31.75 20.72
N ASP A 130 7.85 32.69 21.12
CA ASP A 130 8.28 33.99 21.62
C ASP A 130 9.08 33.74 22.91
N SER A 131 10.41 33.69 22.78
CA SER A 131 11.33 33.60 23.93
C SER A 131 11.20 34.80 24.87
N SER A 132 10.49 35.85 24.47
CA SER A 132 10.13 37.01 25.30
C SER A 132 9.01 36.74 26.32
N LEU A 133 8.33 35.58 26.28
CA LEU A 133 7.44 35.13 27.38
C LEU A 133 8.07 34.02 28.25
N SER A 134 9.32 33.61 27.96
CA SER A 134 10.09 32.65 28.78
C SER A 134 11.05 33.32 29.77
N THR A 135 11.00 34.65 29.91
CA THR A 135 11.65 35.34 31.03
C THR A 135 10.58 35.91 31.95
N CYS A 136 10.26 35.16 33.00
CA CYS A 136 10.00 35.75 34.32
C CYS A 136 8.72 36.61 34.51
N ASN A 137 7.52 36.12 34.16
CA ASN A 137 6.26 36.63 34.76
C ASN A 137 5.71 35.73 35.89
N ILE A 138 6.15 34.46 35.94
CA ILE A 138 5.94 33.58 37.12
C ILE A 138 6.67 34.16 38.33
N THR A 139 7.81 34.81 38.11
CA THR A 139 8.75 35.17 39.16
C THR A 139 8.59 36.61 39.70
N ARG A 140 7.77 37.49 39.09
CA ARG A 140 7.25 38.71 39.77
C ARG A 140 6.10 38.42 40.73
N ARG A 141 5.21 37.47 40.41
CA ARG A 141 4.09 37.08 41.30
C ARG A 141 4.57 36.29 42.52
N THR A 142 5.61 35.48 42.37
CA THR A 142 6.20 34.77 43.51
C THR A 142 7.01 35.72 44.41
N ILE A 143 7.80 36.66 43.87
CA ILE A 143 8.56 37.65 44.68
C ILE A 143 7.64 38.52 45.57
N ASN A 144 6.48 38.94 45.08
CA ASN A 144 5.53 39.70 45.91
C ASN A 144 4.81 38.83 46.94
N LYS A 145 4.55 37.54 46.66
CA LYS A 145 3.96 36.62 47.64
C LYS A 145 4.93 36.24 48.76
N THR A 146 6.20 35.96 48.46
CA THR A 146 7.21 35.68 49.51
C THR A 146 7.57 36.90 50.33
N LYS A 147 7.57 38.13 49.75
CA LYS A 147 7.75 39.36 50.54
C LYS A 147 6.58 39.66 51.49
N ILE A 148 5.33 39.41 51.08
CA ILE A 148 4.15 39.57 51.95
C ILE A 148 4.15 38.50 53.05
N ILE A 149 4.51 37.26 52.74
CA ILE A 149 4.59 36.18 53.75
C ILE A 149 5.73 36.45 54.74
N CYS A 150 6.93 36.86 54.32
CA CYS A 150 8.01 37.21 55.25
C CYS A 150 7.69 38.43 56.14
N TRP A 151 6.84 39.37 55.71
CA TRP A 151 6.40 40.49 56.54
C TRP A 151 5.41 40.06 57.65
N ILE A 152 4.63 39.00 57.41
CA ILE A 152 3.69 38.44 58.38
C ILE A 152 4.40 37.62 59.47
N TYR A 153 5.53 36.96 59.15
CA TYR A 153 6.27 36.10 60.09
C TYR A 153 7.43 36.79 60.84
N ALA A 154 7.61 38.10 60.70
CA ALA A 154 8.69 38.88 61.34
C ALA A 154 8.19 39.87 62.41
N LYS A 155 7.03 39.60 63.03
CA LYS A 155 6.44 40.36 64.13
C LYS A 155 6.07 39.40 65.26
#